data_AF-A0AAV0N3U5-F1
#
_entry.id   AF-A0AAV0N3U5-F1
#
_cell.length_a   1.000
_cell.length_b   1.000
_cell.length_c   1.000
_cell.angle_alpha   90.00
_cell.angle_beta   90.00
_cell.angle_gamma   90.00
#
_symmetry.space_group_name_H-M   'P 1'
#
loop_
_entity.id
_entity.type
_entity.pdbx_description
1 polymer ?
#
loop_
_entity_poly.entity_id
_entity_poly.type
_entity_poly.pdbx_seq_one_letter_code
_entity_poly.pdbx_strand_id
1 'polypeptide(L)'
;MANFSTGDRKRKPKGDRRSTEISLVIRQTMEACILTHLMPRSQIDIYVQVLQADGGTRSACINAATLALADAGIPMRDLVTSCSSGYLNSTPLLDLNYLEDSAGGPDVTVGFLPKLDRVTLLQMDAKLPVDIVENVMQLAIEGCKAIATYIREVLLENTKQLEYRRGL
;
A
#
# COMPACT_ATOMS: atom_id res chain seq x y z
N MET A 1 -2.54 -0.42 -14.55
CA MET A 1 -2.19 -1.85 -14.65
C MET A 1 -1.76 -2.13 -16.08
N ALA A 2 -0.65 -2.83 -16.28
CA ALA A 2 -0.16 -3.18 -17.61
C ALA A 2 -1.04 -4.28 -18.25
N ASN A 3 -1.05 -4.36 -19.58
CA ASN A 3 -1.83 -5.39 -20.27
C ASN A 3 -1.32 -6.80 -19.98
N PHE A 4 -0.04 -6.94 -19.65
CA PHE A 4 0.67 -8.18 -19.35
C PHE A 4 0.82 -8.43 -17.85
N SER A 5 0.21 -7.61 -16.98
CA SER A 5 0.46 -7.72 -15.53
C SER A 5 -0.15 -8.96 -14.89
N THR A 6 -1.16 -9.55 -15.52
CA THR A 6 -1.87 -10.75 -15.07
C THR A 6 -1.64 -11.90 -16.04
N GLY A 7 -1.88 -13.14 -15.60
CA GLY A 7 -1.77 -14.33 -16.47
C GLY A 7 -2.59 -14.20 -17.75
N ASP A 8 -3.82 -13.71 -17.63
CA ASP A 8 -4.63 -13.31 -18.78
C ASP A 8 -4.37 -11.86 -19.19
N ARG A 9 -4.19 -11.65 -20.50
CA ARG A 9 -3.95 -10.32 -21.05
C ARG A 9 -5.18 -9.42 -20.91
N LYS A 10 -5.04 -8.32 -20.18
CA LYS A 10 -6.09 -7.29 -20.10
C LYS A 10 -6.20 -6.52 -21.42
N ARG A 11 -7.45 -6.33 -21.90
CA ARG A 11 -7.75 -5.60 -23.15
C ARG A 11 -7.86 -4.08 -22.98
N LYS A 12 -8.24 -3.59 -21.79
CA LYS A 12 -8.38 -2.16 -21.48
C LYS A 12 -7.69 -1.82 -20.16
N PRO A 13 -6.51 -1.18 -20.17
CA PRO A 13 -5.81 -0.82 -18.94
C PRO A 13 -6.30 0.51 -18.33
N LYS A 14 -6.94 1.38 -19.13
CA LYS A 14 -7.34 2.74 -18.72
C LYS A 14 -8.86 2.82 -18.57
N GLY A 15 -9.32 3.33 -17.42
CA GLY A 15 -10.74 3.55 -17.13
C GLY A 15 -11.51 2.31 -16.66
N ASP A 16 -10.80 1.27 -16.19
CA ASP A 16 -11.44 0.13 -15.54
C ASP A 16 -11.96 0.53 -14.14
N ARG A 17 -13.12 0.01 -13.72
CA ARG A 17 -13.74 0.35 -12.43
C ARG A 17 -12.81 0.01 -11.26
N ARG A 18 -12.14 -1.14 -11.34
CA ARG A 18 -11.14 -1.54 -10.34
C ARG A 18 -9.95 -0.58 -10.31
N SER A 19 -9.51 -0.10 -11.47
CA SER A 19 -8.41 0.88 -11.52
C SER A 19 -8.80 2.22 -10.89
N THR A 20 -10.03 2.68 -11.13
CA THR A 20 -10.53 3.94 -10.53
C THR A 20 -10.71 3.83 -9.02
N GLU A 21 -11.14 2.67 -8.52
CA GLU A 21 -11.24 2.40 -7.09
C GLU A 21 -9.87 2.44 -6.41
N ILE A 22 -8.88 1.72 -6.96
CA ILE A 22 -7.51 1.73 -6.43
C ILE A 22 -6.92 3.14 -6.45
N SER A 23 -7.17 3.92 -7.51
CA SER A 23 -6.76 5.32 -7.56
C SER A 23 -7.39 6.17 -6.47
N LEU A 24 -8.68 5.96 -6.16
CA LEU A 24 -9.37 6.67 -5.08
C LEU A 24 -8.76 6.33 -3.71
N VAL A 25 -8.50 5.04 -3.48
CA VAL A 25 -7.90 4.51 -2.25
C VAL A 25 -6.50 5.09 -2.02
N ILE A 26 -5.67 5.09 -3.06
CA ILE A 26 -4.32 5.70 -2.99
C ILE A 26 -4.44 7.21 -2.74
N ARG A 27 -5.38 7.90 -3.38
CA ARG A 27 -5.57 9.34 -3.15
C ARG A 27 -5.93 9.64 -1.69
N GLN A 28 -6.94 8.94 -1.14
CA GLN A 28 -7.40 9.16 0.23
C GLN A 28 -6.33 8.84 1.27
N THR A 29 -5.58 7.75 1.07
CA THR A 29 -4.47 7.36 1.96
C THR A 29 -3.34 8.40 1.97
N MET A 30 -2.97 8.91 0.79
CA MET A 30 -1.89 9.88 0.65
C MET A 30 -2.30 11.28 1.12
N GLU A 31 -3.55 11.72 0.87
CA GLU A 31 -4.08 12.99 1.38
C GLU A 31 -4.04 13.08 2.92
N ALA A 32 -4.27 11.96 3.61
CA ALA A 32 -4.18 11.91 5.08
C ALA A 32 -2.75 12.11 5.61
N CYS A 33 -1.75 11.77 4.79
CA CYS A 33 -0.34 11.75 5.14
C CYS A 33 0.42 13.01 4.72
N ILE A 34 0.18 13.51 3.50
CA ILE A 34 0.89 14.64 2.90
C ILE A 34 0.50 15.94 3.60
N LEU A 35 1.50 16.78 3.88
CA LEU A 35 1.30 18.10 4.45
C LEU A 35 0.97 19.13 3.38
N THR A 36 -0.25 19.05 2.84
CA THR A 36 -0.74 19.94 1.76
C THR A 36 -0.75 21.42 2.12
N HIS A 37 -0.85 21.75 3.42
CA HIS A 37 -0.79 23.13 3.91
C HIS A 37 0.55 23.84 3.63
N LEU A 38 1.64 23.09 3.42
CA LEU A 38 2.96 23.63 3.09
C LEU A 38 3.10 23.98 1.60
N MET A 39 2.18 23.50 0.75
CA MET A 39 2.24 23.65 -0.71
C MET A 39 0.92 24.23 -1.25
N PRO A 40 0.54 25.47 -0.89
CA PRO A 40 -0.68 26.09 -1.39
C PRO A 40 -0.63 26.27 -2.91
N ARG A 41 -1.77 26.10 -3.59
CA ARG A 41 -1.94 26.25 -5.06
C ARG A 41 -1.02 25.36 -5.90
N SER A 42 -0.48 24.30 -5.33
CA SER A 42 0.34 23.32 -6.02
C SER A 42 -0.45 22.04 -6.29
N GLN A 43 -0.09 21.32 -7.33
CA GLN A 43 -0.67 20.02 -7.67
C GLN A 43 0.40 18.94 -7.52
N ILE A 44 0.08 17.87 -6.80
CA ILE A 44 0.92 16.69 -6.64
C ILE A 44 0.25 15.55 -7.41
N ASP A 45 0.87 15.16 -8.51
CA ASP A 45 0.37 14.05 -9.32
C ASP A 45 1.12 12.77 -8.99
N ILE A 46 0.38 11.74 -8.59
CA ILE A 46 0.92 10.41 -8.27
C ILE A 46 0.44 9.43 -9.34
N TYR A 47 1.39 8.85 -10.08
CA TYR A 47 1.12 7.85 -11.10
C TYR A 47 1.70 6.50 -10.67
N VAL A 48 0.87 5.47 -10.67
CA VAL A 48 1.29 4.11 -10.32
C VAL A 48 0.94 3.16 -11.45
N GLN A 49 1.93 2.36 -11.87
CA GLN A 49 1.75 1.35 -12.90
C GLN A 49 2.18 -0.01 -12.39
N VAL A 50 1.20 -0.91 -12.28
CA VAL A 50 1.44 -2.31 -11.92
C VAL A 50 2.00 -3.06 -13.13
N LEU A 51 3.24 -3.52 -13.01
CA LEU A 51 3.94 -4.31 -14.03
C LEU A 51 3.61 -5.80 -13.94
N GLN A 52 3.54 -6.34 -12.72
CA GLN A 52 3.19 -7.72 -12.41
C GLN A 52 2.26 -7.71 -11.20
N ALA A 53 1.19 -8.51 -11.24
CA ALA A 53 0.19 -8.62 -10.19
C ALA A 53 0.15 -10.07 -9.69
N ASP A 54 0.41 -10.27 -8.40
CA ASP A 54 0.44 -11.59 -7.76
C ASP A 54 -0.20 -11.56 -6.36
N GLY A 55 -1.38 -10.94 -6.24
CA GLY A 55 -2.00 -10.61 -4.95
C GLY A 55 -1.53 -9.25 -4.41
N GLY A 56 -2.17 -8.76 -3.34
CA GLY A 56 -1.74 -7.54 -2.63
C GLY A 56 -1.56 -6.27 -3.48
N THR A 57 -2.20 -6.17 -4.66
CA THR A 57 -1.87 -5.09 -5.61
C THR A 57 -2.14 -3.69 -5.05
N ARG A 58 -3.15 -3.54 -4.18
CA ARG A 58 -3.49 -2.28 -3.49
C ARG A 58 -2.37 -1.86 -2.54
N SER A 59 -1.94 -2.78 -1.68
CA SER A 59 -0.90 -2.53 -0.67
C SER A 59 0.44 -2.23 -1.33
N ALA A 60 0.81 -3.00 -2.36
CA ALA A 60 2.03 -2.73 -3.13
C ALA A 60 2.02 -1.34 -3.77
N CYS A 61 0.89 -0.88 -4.33
CA CYS A 61 0.78 0.45 -4.93
C CYS A 61 0.91 1.58 -3.89
N ILE A 62 0.32 1.42 -2.72
CA ILE A 62 0.41 2.41 -1.63
C ILE A 62 1.88 2.51 -1.16
N ASN A 63 2.53 1.38 -0.89
CA ASN A 63 3.92 1.37 -0.43
C ASN A 63 4.87 2.00 -1.48
N ALA A 64 4.65 1.69 -2.77
CA ALA A 64 5.42 2.29 -3.87
C ALA A 64 5.20 3.80 -3.98
N ALA A 65 3.96 4.28 -3.83
CA ALA A 65 3.66 5.71 -3.82
C ALA A 65 4.30 6.42 -2.62
N THR A 66 4.32 5.81 -1.44
CA THR A 66 5.00 6.39 -0.26
C THR A 66 6.49 6.54 -0.49
N LEU A 67 7.15 5.53 -1.07
CA LEU A 67 8.56 5.61 -1.44
C LEU A 67 8.82 6.72 -2.48
N ALA A 68 7.97 6.83 -3.50
CA ALA A 68 8.09 7.86 -4.53
C ALA A 68 7.94 9.28 -3.95
N LEU A 69 7.03 9.49 -3.01
CA LEU A 69 6.85 10.78 -2.32
C LEU A 69 8.06 11.10 -1.41
N ALA A 70 8.61 10.08 -0.75
CA ALA A 70 9.81 10.24 0.08
C ALA A 70 11.04 10.61 -0.77
N ASP A 71 11.23 9.95 -1.92
CA ASP A 71 12.31 10.24 -2.88
C ASP A 71 12.17 11.65 -3.49
N ALA A 72 10.93 12.07 -3.79
CA ALA A 72 10.64 13.44 -4.23
C ALA A 72 10.86 14.51 -3.16
N GLY A 73 11.10 14.13 -1.90
CA GLY A 73 11.31 15.06 -0.79
C GLY A 73 10.03 15.81 -0.37
N ILE A 74 8.85 15.25 -0.65
CA ILE A 74 7.57 15.88 -0.31
C ILE A 74 7.34 15.73 1.21
N PRO A 75 6.98 16.82 1.93
CA PRO A 75 6.79 16.75 3.37
C PRO A 75 5.55 15.92 3.73
N MET A 76 5.78 14.85 4.47
CA MET A 76 4.77 13.91 4.95
C MET A 76 4.82 13.81 6.47
N ARG A 77 3.68 13.54 7.11
CA ARG A 77 3.62 13.32 8.58
C ARG A 77 4.39 12.06 9.00
N ASP A 78 4.28 11.01 8.20
CA ASP A 78 4.93 9.72 8.41
C ASP A 78 4.99 8.95 7.09
N LEU A 79 5.62 7.78 7.09
CA LEU A 79 5.59 6.85 5.97
C LEU A 79 4.35 5.96 6.10
N VAL A 80 3.38 6.14 5.21
CA VAL A 80 2.24 5.22 5.11
C VAL A 80 2.75 3.87 4.67
N THR A 81 2.34 2.83 5.36
CA THR A 81 2.59 1.45 4.96
C THR A 81 1.28 0.71 4.90
N SER A 82 1.22 -0.30 4.06
CA SER A 82 0.03 -1.09 3.87
C SER A 82 0.36 -2.54 3.64
N CYS A 83 -0.50 -3.39 4.16
CA CYS A 83 -0.41 -4.83 4.04
C CYS A 83 -1.82 -5.40 3.95
N SER A 84 -1.94 -6.51 3.23
CA SER A 84 -3.15 -7.32 3.16
C SER A 84 -3.02 -8.50 4.12
N SER A 85 -4.13 -8.91 4.70
CA SER A 85 -4.23 -10.12 5.50
C SER A 85 -5.51 -10.83 5.14
N GLY A 86 -5.52 -12.14 5.28
CA GLY A 86 -6.73 -12.91 5.05
C GLY A 86 -6.92 -14.02 6.06
N TYR A 87 -7.96 -14.81 5.82
CA TYR A 87 -8.30 -15.92 6.69
C TYR A 87 -8.63 -17.14 5.86
N LEU A 88 -7.81 -18.18 5.97
CA LEU A 88 -7.97 -19.43 5.23
C LEU A 88 -7.86 -20.62 6.18
N ASN A 89 -8.75 -21.60 6.07
CA ASN A 89 -8.74 -22.84 6.85
C ASN A 89 -8.54 -22.63 8.36
N SER A 90 -9.26 -21.67 8.92
CA SER A 90 -9.18 -21.28 10.33
C SER A 90 -7.88 -20.63 10.79
N THR A 91 -7.01 -20.24 9.85
CA THR A 91 -5.72 -19.57 10.12
C THR A 91 -5.67 -18.19 9.48
N PRO A 92 -5.26 -17.13 10.21
CA PRO A 92 -5.02 -15.84 9.62
C PRO A 92 -3.69 -15.87 8.87
N LEU A 93 -3.68 -15.35 7.65
CA LEU A 93 -2.52 -15.27 6.78
C LEU A 93 -2.15 -13.81 6.54
N LEU A 94 -0.85 -13.51 6.58
CA LEU A 94 -0.32 -12.20 6.23
C LEU A 94 0.14 -12.24 4.77
N ASP A 95 -0.17 -11.18 4.03
CA ASP A 95 0.23 -10.95 2.63
C ASP A 95 -0.24 -12.05 1.65
N LEU A 96 -1.54 -12.00 1.31
CA LEU A 96 -2.16 -12.98 0.42
C LEU A 96 -1.61 -12.92 -1.01
N ASN A 97 -1.31 -14.10 -1.56
CA ASN A 97 -0.95 -14.24 -2.97
C ASN A 97 -2.20 -14.28 -3.88
N TYR A 98 -1.99 -14.31 -5.20
CA TYR A 98 -3.09 -14.35 -6.16
C TYR A 98 -3.99 -15.59 -6.03
N LEU A 99 -3.42 -16.75 -5.69
CA LEU A 99 -4.18 -18.00 -5.56
C LEU A 99 -5.10 -17.96 -4.34
N GLU A 100 -4.62 -17.40 -3.23
CA GLU A 100 -5.36 -17.23 -1.99
C GLU A 100 -6.47 -16.19 -2.13
N ASP A 101 -6.19 -15.05 -2.78
CA ASP A 101 -7.19 -14.03 -3.12
C ASP A 101 -8.26 -14.60 -4.07
N SER A 102 -7.83 -15.35 -5.10
CA SER A 102 -8.76 -15.98 -6.05
C SER A 102 -9.55 -17.16 -5.47
N ALA A 103 -9.12 -17.74 -4.34
CA ALA A 103 -9.86 -18.79 -3.66
C ALA A 103 -11.15 -18.27 -2.97
N GLY A 104 -11.37 -16.95 -2.98
CA GLY A 104 -12.54 -16.32 -2.38
C GLY A 104 -12.46 -16.23 -0.86
N GLY A 105 -11.25 -16.30 -0.32
CA GLY A 105 -10.99 -16.00 1.08
C GLY A 105 -11.29 -14.53 1.40
N PRO A 106 -11.59 -14.19 2.65
CA PRO A 106 -11.69 -12.81 3.10
C PRO A 106 -10.32 -12.13 3.01
N ASP A 107 -10.27 -10.98 2.33
CA ASP A 107 -9.11 -10.10 2.22
C ASP A 107 -9.40 -8.81 3.00
N VAL A 108 -8.51 -8.49 3.93
CA VAL A 108 -8.51 -7.25 4.69
C VAL A 108 -7.22 -6.50 4.37
N THR A 109 -7.36 -5.41 3.63
CA THR A 109 -6.26 -4.48 3.34
C THR A 109 -6.28 -3.33 4.33
N VAL A 110 -5.16 -3.10 5.02
CA VAL A 110 -4.99 -2.01 5.99
C VAL A 110 -3.89 -1.06 5.51
N GLY A 111 -4.15 0.24 5.60
CA GLY A 111 -3.14 1.29 5.50
C GLY A 111 -2.91 1.92 6.85
N PHE A 112 -1.65 2.06 7.26
CA PHE A 112 -1.25 2.40 8.61
C PHE A 112 -0.11 3.42 8.63
N LEU A 113 -0.17 4.33 9.61
CA LEU A 113 0.85 5.34 9.92
C LEU A 113 1.58 4.94 11.22
N PRO A 114 2.76 4.31 11.15
CA PRO A 114 3.42 3.71 12.31
C PRO A 114 3.82 4.67 13.44
N LYS A 115 4.17 5.93 13.15
CA LYS A 115 4.51 6.94 14.16
C LYS A 115 3.30 7.52 14.86
N LEU A 116 2.17 7.61 14.15
CA LEU A 116 0.93 8.18 14.65
C LEU A 116 -0.03 7.12 15.20
N ASP A 117 0.33 5.84 15.07
CA ASP A 117 -0.48 4.67 15.43
C ASP A 117 -1.92 4.77 14.87
N ARG A 118 -2.03 5.22 13.61
CA ARG A 118 -3.31 5.56 12.99
C ARG A 118 -3.55 4.78 11.71
N VAL A 119 -4.73 4.19 11.60
CA VAL A 119 -5.22 3.58 10.37
C VAL A 119 -5.70 4.67 9.40
N THR A 120 -5.17 4.67 8.18
CA THR A 120 -5.59 5.57 7.09
C THR A 120 -6.60 4.92 6.16
N LEU A 121 -6.51 3.60 6.01
CA LEU A 121 -7.36 2.81 5.13
C LEU A 121 -7.70 1.50 5.79
N LEU A 122 -8.96 1.11 5.67
CA LEU A 122 -9.41 -0.23 5.95
C LEU A 122 -10.37 -0.61 4.83
N GLN A 123 -10.02 -1.65 4.07
CA GLN A 123 -10.91 -2.27 3.10
C GLN A 123 -11.00 -3.75 3.41
N MET A 124 -12.23 -4.26 3.43
CA MET A 124 -12.50 -5.68 3.60
C MET A 124 -13.36 -6.14 2.44
N ASP A 125 -12.88 -7.15 1.74
CA ASP A 125 -13.59 -7.86 0.70
C ASP A 125 -13.95 -9.26 1.21
N ALA A 126 -15.19 -9.68 0.93
CA ALA A 126 -15.83 -10.92 1.41
C ALA A 126 -16.30 -10.92 2.88
N LYS A 127 -16.99 -12.01 3.24
CA LYS A 127 -17.65 -12.17 4.54
C LYS A 127 -16.67 -12.76 5.53
N LEU A 128 -16.52 -12.09 6.68
CA LEU A 128 -15.69 -12.56 7.78
C LEU A 128 -16.48 -12.46 9.10
N PRO A 129 -16.47 -13.48 9.97
CA PRO A 129 -17.13 -13.43 11.28
C PRO A 129 -16.53 -12.33 12.16
N VAL A 130 -17.37 -11.55 12.83
CA VAL A 130 -16.96 -10.37 13.61
C VAL A 130 -15.86 -10.69 14.62
N ASP A 131 -15.93 -11.87 15.26
CA ASP A 131 -14.97 -12.32 16.28
C ASP A 131 -13.54 -12.49 15.73
N ILE A 132 -13.39 -12.67 14.42
CA ILE A 132 -12.10 -12.91 13.77
C ILE A 132 -11.54 -11.61 13.16
N VAL A 133 -12.38 -10.59 12.94
CA VAL A 133 -11.99 -9.34 12.27
C VAL A 133 -10.85 -8.67 13.02
N GLU A 134 -10.95 -8.61 14.35
CA GLU A 134 -9.94 -7.97 15.20
C GLU A 134 -8.57 -8.65 15.07
N ASN A 135 -8.54 -9.98 15.11
CA ASN A 135 -7.32 -10.76 14.98
C ASN A 135 -6.65 -10.57 13.61
N VAL A 136 -7.44 -10.60 12.53
CA VAL A 136 -6.93 -10.43 11.15
C VAL A 136 -6.43 -9.00 10.94
N MET A 137 -7.18 -8.01 11.43
CA MET A 137 -6.77 -6.61 11.36
C MET A 137 -5.48 -6.35 12.15
N GLN A 138 -5.35 -6.92 13.34
CA GLN A 138 -4.14 -6.79 14.15
C GLN A 138 -2.93 -7.41 13.44
N LEU A 139 -3.10 -8.58 12.81
CA LEU A 139 -2.06 -9.20 12.00
C LEU A 139 -1.61 -8.29 10.84
N ALA A 140 -2.55 -7.65 10.12
CA ALA A 140 -2.20 -6.69 9.08
C ALA A 140 -1.44 -5.47 9.63
N ILE A 141 -1.82 -4.96 10.81
CA ILE A 141 -1.14 -3.82 11.45
C ILE A 141 0.30 -4.20 11.84
N GLU A 142 0.50 -5.41 12.38
CA GLU A 142 1.83 -5.94 12.69
C GLU A 142 2.70 -6.07 11.43
N GLY A 143 2.12 -6.56 10.33
CA GLY A 143 2.77 -6.58 9.03
C GLY A 143 3.15 -5.19 8.52
N CYS A 144 2.26 -4.21 8.65
CA CYS A 144 2.55 -2.82 8.28
C CYS A 144 3.74 -2.26 9.10
N LYS A 145 3.79 -2.55 10.40
CA LYS A 145 4.90 -2.13 11.28
C LYS A 145 6.23 -2.73 10.82
N ALA A 146 6.26 -4.01 10.46
CA ALA A 146 7.46 -4.67 9.93
C ALA A 146 7.90 -4.11 8.56
N ILE A 147 6.96 -3.84 7.66
CA ILE A 147 7.26 -3.19 6.38
C ILE A 147 7.82 -1.79 6.60
N ALA A 148 7.29 -1.04 7.57
CA ALA A 148 7.75 0.30 7.87
C ALA A 148 9.18 0.36 8.39
N THR A 149 9.59 -0.61 9.23
CA THR A 149 10.98 -0.71 9.68
C THR A 149 11.90 -1.00 8.50
N TYR A 150 11.53 -1.96 7.66
CA TYR A 150 12.31 -2.31 6.47
C TYR A 150 12.45 -1.14 5.48
N ILE A 151 11.34 -0.46 5.16
CA ILE A 151 11.35 0.71 4.27
C ILE A 151 12.25 1.83 4.82
N ARG A 152 12.22 2.07 6.13
CA ARG A 152 13.07 3.10 6.76
C ARG A 152 14.55 2.76 6.65
N GLU A 153 14.92 1.49 6.87
CA GLU A 153 16.30 1.04 6.73
C GLU A 153 16.80 1.25 5.29
N VAL A 154 16.02 0.82 4.30
CA VAL A 154 16.35 0.98 2.87
C VAL A 154 16.45 2.46 2.48
N LEU A 155 15.54 3.31 2.97
CA LEU A 155 15.60 4.76 2.72
C LEU A 155 16.88 5.38 3.31
N LEU A 156 17.24 5.01 4.53
CA LEU A 156 18.46 5.51 5.17
C LEU A 156 19.73 5.08 4.41
N GLU A 157 19.80 3.82 3.98
CA GLU A 157 20.91 3.34 3.16
C GLU A 157 21.00 4.10 1.83
N ASN A 158 19.88 4.30 1.14
CA ASN A 158 19.85 5.04 -0.11
C ASN A 158 20.28 6.50 0.10
N THR A 159 19.85 7.16 1.18
CA THR A 159 20.27 8.53 1.49
C THR A 159 21.77 8.64 1.74
N LYS A 160 22.39 7.68 2.44
CA LYS A 160 23.86 7.65 2.65
C LYS A 160 24.62 7.47 1.34
N GLN A 161 24.10 6.63 0.43
CA GLN A 161 24.69 6.44 -0.89
C GLN A 161 24.59 7.72 -1.74
N LEU A 162 23.46 8.44 -1.66
CA LEU A 162 23.28 9.71 -2.34
C LEU A 162 24.18 10.81 -1.77
N GLU A 163 24.37 10.85 -0.46
CA GLU A 163 25.31 11.74 0.23
C GLU A 163 26.74 11.52 -0.28
N TYR A 164 27.22 10.27 -0.24
CA TYR A 164 28.54 9.90 -0.76
C TYR A 164 28.74 10.28 -2.23
N ARG A 165 27.73 10.06 -3.09
CA ARG A 165 27.79 10.43 -4.52
C ARG A 165 27.80 11.93 -4.76
N ARG A 166 27.17 12.72 -3.88
CA ARG A 166 27.12 14.18 -3.98
C ARG A 166 28.34 14.87 -3.39
N GLY A 167 29.21 14.13 -2.68
CA GLY A 167 30.45 14.67 -2.11
C GLY A 167 30.21 15.61 -0.93
N LEU A 168 29.06 15.48 -0.25
CA LEU A 168 28.83 16.01 1.09
C LEU A 168 29.35 14.99 2.11
#